data_AF-A0A120FR60-F1
#
_entry.id   AF-A0A120FR60-F1
#
_cell.length_a   1.000
_cell.length_b   1.000
_cell.length_c   1.000
_cell.angle_alpha   90.00
_cell.angle_beta   90.00
_cell.angle_gamma   90.00
#
_symmetry.space_group_name_H-M   'P 1'
#
loop_
_entity.id
_entity.type
_entity.pdbx_description
1 polymer ?
#
loop_
_entity_poly.entity_id
_entity_poly.type
_entity_poly.pdbx_seq_one_letter_code
_entity_poly.pdbx_strand_id
1 'polypeptide(L)'
;MLVRTEDVVWTDIWNTVGLRGTASDQFALNDFFVRSDHSITREFDRECREAGPLYRMSAHTCYQVGFAGVACGIARSALDNFVDVARNKVPRGMKSPIRDNAVVQSGLAQAEVNLRAARAFLLQSMADIWKDLVAGHSIRVAQRVTIRMAATHAIHKAREAVDFAYNTAGATAIFEGHPLERRFRDIHTVTQQLQGRLSHFETVGAWMLGADADLAFV
;
A
#
# COMPACT_ATOMS: atom_id res chain seq x y z
N MET A 1 18.34 7.64 13.79
CA MET A 1 19.57 6.96 14.24
C MET A 1 19.93 5.88 13.23
N LEU A 2 21.22 5.72 12.96
CA LEU A 2 21.79 4.66 12.13
C LEU A 2 22.73 3.86 13.04
N VAL A 3 22.61 2.53 13.01
CA VAL A 3 23.40 1.59 13.82
C VAL A 3 23.85 0.44 12.94
N ARG A 4 24.97 -0.23 13.28
CA ARG A 4 25.39 -1.42 12.55
C ARG A 4 24.54 -2.61 12.97
N THR A 5 24.26 -3.51 12.03
CA THR A 5 23.46 -4.71 12.29
C THR A 5 24.08 -5.62 13.35
N GLU A 6 25.41 -5.66 13.45
CA GLU A 6 26.14 -6.44 14.46
C GLU A 6 25.96 -5.92 15.90
N ASP A 7 25.58 -4.65 16.06
CA ASP A 7 25.35 -4.03 17.36
C ASP A 7 23.93 -4.31 17.92
N VAL A 8 23.07 -4.95 17.11
CA VAL A 8 21.63 -5.10 17.35
C VAL A 8 21.30 -6.54 17.76
N VAL A 9 20.45 -6.68 18.78
CA VAL A 9 19.86 -7.97 19.14
C VAL A 9 18.54 -8.16 18.39
N TRP A 10 18.46 -9.19 17.57
CA TRP A 10 17.27 -9.56 16.82
C TRP A 10 16.41 -10.56 17.60
N THR A 11 15.10 -10.36 17.55
CA THR A 11 14.11 -11.30 18.10
C THR A 11 13.14 -11.69 17.00
N ASP A 12 13.15 -12.97 16.61
CA ASP A 12 12.16 -13.52 15.69
C ASP A 12 10.78 -13.51 16.37
N ILE A 13 9.91 -12.64 15.85
CA ILE A 13 8.53 -12.49 16.31
C ILE A 13 7.54 -12.44 15.15
N TRP A 14 8.00 -12.45 13.89
CA TRP A 14 7.17 -12.18 12.72
C TRP A 14 6.38 -13.41 12.24
N ASN A 15 5.67 -14.07 13.16
CA ASN A 15 4.75 -15.16 12.84
C ASN A 15 3.35 -14.64 12.47
N THR A 16 3.22 -14.09 11.26
CA THR A 16 1.98 -13.47 10.77
C THR A 16 1.25 -14.33 9.74
N VAL A 17 -0.02 -13.98 9.47
CA VAL A 17 -0.84 -14.65 8.45
C VAL A 17 -0.45 -14.24 7.04
N GLY A 18 -0.06 -12.99 6.80
CA GLY A 18 0.38 -12.47 5.50
C GLY A 18 1.61 -11.58 5.64
N LEU A 19 2.22 -11.24 4.50
CA LEU A 19 3.52 -10.57 4.43
C LEU A 19 4.62 -11.32 5.22
N ARG A 20 4.52 -12.65 5.36
CA ARG A 20 5.49 -13.46 6.11
C ARG A 20 6.93 -13.28 5.61
N GLY A 21 7.09 -13.16 4.29
CA GLY A 21 8.39 -12.99 3.64
C GLY A 21 9.06 -11.63 3.88
N THR A 22 8.41 -10.68 4.58
CA THR A 22 9.05 -9.40 4.95
C THR A 22 9.95 -9.54 6.16
N ALA A 23 9.76 -10.58 6.99
CA ALA A 23 10.51 -10.79 8.24
C ALA A 23 10.66 -9.49 9.04
N SER A 24 9.53 -8.83 9.32
CA SER A 24 9.51 -7.54 10.03
C SER A 24 9.73 -7.75 11.53
N ASP A 25 10.80 -8.45 11.86
CA ASP A 25 11.17 -8.86 13.21
C ASP A 25 11.53 -7.68 14.08
N GLN A 26 11.43 -7.91 15.38
CA GLN A 26 11.82 -6.92 16.36
C GLN A 26 13.33 -6.90 16.49
N PHE A 27 13.85 -5.72 16.76
CA PHE A 27 15.23 -5.54 17.14
C PHE A 27 15.35 -4.64 18.36
N ALA A 28 16.42 -4.82 19.14
CA ALA A 28 16.67 -4.08 20.36
C ALA A 28 18.12 -3.62 20.47
N LEU A 29 18.28 -2.45 21.11
CA LEU A 29 19.54 -1.89 21.58
C LEU A 29 19.36 -1.60 23.06
N ASN A 30 20.36 -1.90 23.89
CA ASN A 30 20.30 -1.64 25.33
C ASN A 30 21.43 -0.69 25.73
N ASP A 31 21.07 0.47 26.28
CA ASP A 31 22.01 1.53 26.70
C ASP A 31 23.11 1.81 25.66
N PHE A 32 22.72 1.90 24.39
CA PHE A 32 23.66 2.00 23.27
C PHE A 32 23.93 3.46 22.90
N PHE A 33 25.19 3.87 22.97
CA PHE A 33 25.61 5.20 22.54
C PHE A 33 25.63 5.30 21.01
N VAL A 34 24.79 6.17 20.45
CA VAL A 34 24.81 6.53 19.02
C VAL A 34 25.56 7.85 18.85
N ARG A 35 26.62 7.84 18.04
CA ARG A 35 27.35 9.07 17.71
C ARG A 35 26.43 10.10 17.04
N SER A 36 26.70 11.37 17.26
CA SER A 36 25.90 12.47 16.70
C SER A 36 25.85 12.45 15.16
N ASP A 37 26.93 12.05 14.50
CA ASP A 37 27.00 11.90 13.04
C ASP A 37 26.21 10.70 12.47
N HIS A 38 25.71 9.82 13.35
CA HIS A 38 24.80 8.72 13.03
C HIS A 38 23.37 8.97 13.57
N SER A 39 23.13 10.14 14.12
CA SER A 39 21.82 10.58 14.60
C SER A 39 21.24 11.59 13.62
N ILE A 40 19.93 11.46 13.35
CA ILE A 40 19.21 12.37 12.45
C ILE A 40 17.86 12.71 13.07
N THR A 41 17.43 13.95 12.85
CA THR A 41 16.04 14.35 13.08
C THR A 41 15.28 14.21 11.76
N ARG A 42 14.28 13.34 11.71
CA ARG A 42 13.47 13.16 10.49
C ARG A 42 12.79 14.49 10.14
N GLU A 43 12.72 14.81 8.85
CA GLU A 43 12.05 16.00 8.33
C GLU A 43 12.63 17.32 8.89
N PHE A 44 13.91 17.36 9.24
CA PHE A 44 14.59 18.59 9.69
C PHE A 44 15.43 19.18 8.55
N ASP A 45 14.87 20.17 7.85
CA ASP A 45 15.44 20.76 6.63
C ASP A 45 16.91 21.19 6.79
N ARG A 46 17.29 21.69 7.97
CA ARG A 46 18.67 22.12 8.28
C ARG A 46 19.69 20.98 8.16
N GLU A 47 19.28 19.74 8.40
CA GLU A 47 20.17 18.57 8.34
C GLU A 47 20.24 17.96 6.92
N CYS A 48 19.39 18.41 5.98
CA CYS A 48 19.38 17.92 4.61
C CYS A 48 20.59 18.48 3.83
N ARG A 49 21.47 17.59 3.37
CA ARG A 49 22.70 17.96 2.63
C ARG A 49 22.52 17.93 1.12
N GLU A 50 21.50 17.22 0.62
CA GLU A 50 21.25 17.02 -0.79
C GLU A 50 20.07 17.87 -1.25
N ALA A 51 20.30 18.77 -2.21
CA ALA A 51 19.28 19.73 -2.66
C ALA A 51 18.36 19.18 -3.77
N GLY A 52 18.60 17.95 -4.22
CA GLY A 52 17.86 17.31 -5.30
C GLY A 52 16.37 17.14 -4.98
N PRO A 53 15.48 17.13 -5.99
CA PRO A 53 14.03 17.14 -5.78
C PRO A 53 13.52 15.95 -4.96
N LEU A 54 14.16 14.79 -5.07
CA LEU A 54 13.82 13.61 -4.26
C LEU A 54 13.93 13.86 -2.75
N TYR A 55 14.94 14.61 -2.32
CA TYR A 55 15.21 14.88 -0.90
C TYR A 55 14.31 15.97 -0.30
N ARG A 56 13.45 16.58 -1.13
CA ARG A 56 12.38 17.50 -0.72
C ARG A 56 11.04 16.79 -0.51
N MET A 57 10.99 15.47 -0.75
CA MET A 57 9.86 14.63 -0.38
C MET A 57 10.02 14.13 1.05
N SER A 58 8.94 14.21 1.83
CA SER A 58 8.94 13.61 3.17
C SER A 58 9.01 12.08 3.09
N ALA A 59 9.63 11.47 4.08
CA ALA A 59 9.63 10.01 4.26
C ALA A 59 8.20 9.46 4.34
N HIS A 60 7.27 10.24 4.91
CA HIS A 60 5.85 9.89 4.98
C HIS A 60 5.23 9.78 3.57
N THR A 61 5.57 10.71 2.67
CA THR A 61 5.11 10.67 1.28
C THR A 61 5.68 9.47 0.53
N CYS A 62 6.96 9.17 0.73
CA CYS A 62 7.60 8.00 0.14
C CYS A 62 6.95 6.69 0.63
N TYR A 63 6.71 6.57 1.94
CA TYR A 63 6.11 5.36 2.51
C TYR A 63 4.67 5.13 2.04
N GLN A 64 3.80 6.15 2.07
CA GLN A 64 2.41 5.95 1.66
C GLN A 64 2.29 5.52 0.19
N VAL A 65 3.08 6.12 -0.70
CA VAL A 65 3.10 5.75 -2.12
C VAL A 65 3.68 4.35 -2.31
N GLY A 66 4.73 3.98 -1.56
CA GLY A 66 5.32 2.65 -1.59
C GLY A 66 4.33 1.55 -1.18
N PHE A 67 3.63 1.72 -0.05
CA PHE A 67 2.62 0.75 0.41
C PHE A 67 1.45 0.64 -0.56
N ALA A 68 0.97 1.76 -1.12
CA ALA A 68 -0.07 1.74 -2.13
C ALA A 68 0.41 1.04 -3.43
N GLY A 69 1.66 1.23 -3.82
CA GLY A 69 2.28 0.52 -4.94
C GLY A 69 2.32 -1.00 -4.73
N VAL A 70 2.75 -1.45 -3.55
CA VAL A 70 2.73 -2.88 -3.16
C VAL A 70 1.31 -3.43 -3.23
N ALA A 71 0.33 -2.72 -2.65
CA ALA A 71 -1.07 -3.12 -2.68
C ALA A 71 -1.60 -3.28 -4.12
N CYS A 72 -1.37 -2.28 -4.98
CA CYS A 72 -1.76 -2.35 -6.38
C CYS A 72 -1.09 -3.52 -7.12
N GLY A 73 0.17 -3.83 -6.84
CA GLY A 73 0.87 -4.98 -7.42
C GLY A 73 0.27 -6.31 -7.01
N ILE A 74 -0.06 -6.47 -5.72
CA ILE A 74 -0.75 -7.67 -5.20
C ILE A 74 -2.11 -7.84 -5.90
N ALA A 75 -2.89 -6.77 -5.99
CA ALA A 75 -4.21 -6.80 -6.62
C ALA A 75 -4.16 -7.12 -8.12
N ARG A 76 -3.20 -6.53 -8.86
CA ARG A 76 -3.01 -6.84 -10.28
C ARG A 76 -2.73 -8.33 -10.47
N SER A 77 -1.79 -8.89 -9.71
CA SER A 77 -1.48 -10.32 -9.78
C SER A 77 -2.68 -11.19 -9.41
N ALA A 78 -3.50 -10.79 -8.43
CA ALA A 78 -4.68 -11.55 -8.05
C ALA A 78 -5.75 -11.57 -9.15
N LEU A 79 -6.01 -10.43 -9.79
CA LEU A 79 -6.95 -10.37 -10.92
C LEU A 79 -6.46 -11.18 -12.12
N ASP A 80 -5.16 -11.13 -12.44
CA ASP A 80 -4.59 -11.92 -13.54
C ASP A 80 -4.72 -13.43 -13.27
N ASN A 81 -4.37 -13.86 -12.05
CA ASN A 81 -4.51 -15.26 -11.64
C ASN A 81 -5.98 -15.70 -11.63
N PHE A 82 -6.90 -14.82 -11.23
CA PHE A 82 -8.32 -15.11 -11.29
C PHE A 82 -8.82 -15.28 -12.74
N VAL A 83 -8.38 -14.43 -13.68
CA VAL A 83 -8.74 -14.57 -15.10
C VAL A 83 -8.31 -15.93 -15.64
N ASP A 84 -7.11 -16.41 -15.28
CA ASP A 84 -6.64 -17.74 -15.69
C ASP A 84 -7.51 -18.87 -15.14
N VAL A 85 -7.93 -18.78 -13.87
CA VAL A 85 -8.90 -19.73 -13.28
C VAL A 85 -10.25 -19.65 -13.98
N ALA A 86 -10.77 -18.44 -14.18
CA ALA A 86 -12.12 -18.19 -14.67
C ALA A 86 -12.35 -18.70 -16.10
N ARG A 87 -11.30 -18.72 -16.94
CA ARG A 87 -11.38 -19.15 -18.35
C ARG A 87 -11.90 -20.58 -18.53
N ASN A 88 -11.54 -21.48 -17.63
CA ASN A 88 -11.77 -22.92 -17.81
C ASN A 88 -12.53 -23.58 -16.65
N LYS A 89 -12.51 -22.99 -15.45
CA LYS A 89 -13.13 -23.61 -14.28
C LYS A 89 -14.66 -23.66 -14.43
N VAL A 90 -15.21 -24.86 -14.31
CA VAL A 90 -16.64 -25.09 -14.06
C VAL A 90 -16.80 -25.35 -12.55
N PRO A 91 -17.46 -24.45 -11.79
CA PRO A 91 -17.68 -24.67 -10.38
C PRO A 91 -18.54 -25.93 -10.13
N ARG A 92 -18.29 -26.63 -9.03
CA ARG A 92 -19.07 -27.81 -8.65
C ARG A 92 -20.55 -27.43 -8.53
N GLY A 93 -21.42 -28.20 -9.18
CA GLY A 93 -22.87 -27.94 -9.20
C GLY A 93 -23.34 -26.96 -10.29
N MET A 94 -22.41 -26.39 -11.07
CA MET A 94 -22.74 -25.50 -12.19
C MET A 94 -22.61 -26.23 -13.54
N LYS A 95 -23.33 -25.73 -14.55
CA LYS A 95 -23.35 -26.31 -15.91
C LYS A 95 -22.40 -25.61 -16.89
N SER A 96 -21.96 -24.40 -16.58
CA SER A 96 -21.10 -23.57 -17.44
C SER A 96 -19.87 -23.07 -16.68
N PRO A 97 -18.77 -22.77 -17.38
CA PRO A 97 -17.58 -22.21 -16.77
C PRO A 97 -17.82 -20.81 -16.20
N ILE A 98 -16.96 -20.39 -15.26
CA ILE A 98 -17.01 -19.08 -14.60
C ILE A 98 -17.04 -17.94 -15.64
N ARG A 99 -16.28 -18.05 -16.73
CA ARG A 99 -16.24 -17.06 -17.82
C ARG A 99 -17.60 -16.78 -18.47
N ASP A 100 -18.58 -17.68 -18.38
CA ASP A 100 -19.90 -17.52 -18.99
C ASP A 100 -20.92 -16.92 -18.00
N ASN A 101 -20.51 -16.60 -16.76
CA ASN A 101 -21.37 -16.01 -15.75
C ASN A 101 -21.36 -14.47 -15.84
N ALA A 102 -22.50 -13.89 -16.20
CA ALA A 102 -22.65 -12.44 -16.37
C ALA A 102 -22.34 -11.61 -15.10
N VAL A 103 -22.63 -12.13 -13.91
CA VAL A 103 -22.30 -11.47 -12.63
C VAL A 103 -20.80 -11.39 -12.46
N VAL A 104 -20.09 -12.47 -12.80
CA VAL A 104 -18.62 -12.53 -12.72
C VAL A 104 -17.98 -11.60 -13.76
N GLN A 105 -18.48 -11.59 -14.99
CA GLN A 105 -17.99 -10.69 -16.05
C GLN A 105 -18.10 -9.22 -15.63
N SER A 106 -19.27 -8.82 -15.11
CA SER A 106 -19.50 -7.46 -14.61
C SER A 106 -18.62 -7.14 -13.40
N GLY A 107 -18.50 -8.06 -12.43
CA GLY A 107 -17.66 -7.90 -11.25
C GLY A 107 -16.18 -7.74 -11.60
N LEU A 108 -15.68 -8.50 -12.58
CA LEU A 108 -14.30 -8.40 -13.06
C LEU A 108 -14.05 -7.03 -13.69
N ALA A 109 -14.96 -6.55 -14.54
CA ALA A 109 -14.83 -5.22 -15.15
C ALA A 109 -14.82 -4.10 -14.10
N GLN A 110 -15.66 -4.21 -13.06
CA GLN A 110 -15.70 -3.26 -11.95
C GLN A 110 -14.42 -3.29 -11.09
N ALA A 111 -13.91 -4.48 -10.76
CA ALA A 111 -12.65 -4.61 -10.04
C ALA A 111 -11.48 -4.03 -10.84
N GLU A 112 -11.46 -4.27 -12.16
CA GLU A 112 -10.43 -3.75 -13.07
C GLU A 112 -10.44 -2.22 -13.13
N VAL A 113 -11.61 -1.61 -13.34
CA VAL A 113 -11.69 -0.14 -13.43
C VAL A 113 -11.37 0.52 -12.09
N ASN A 114 -11.84 -0.04 -10.97
CA ASN A 114 -11.56 0.52 -9.64
C ASN A 114 -10.07 0.47 -9.31
N LEU A 115 -9.39 -0.64 -9.61
CA LEU A 115 -7.95 -0.75 -9.40
C LEU A 115 -7.18 0.22 -10.30
N ARG A 116 -7.54 0.30 -11.60
CA ARG A 116 -6.88 1.22 -12.55
C ARG A 116 -7.10 2.68 -12.17
N ALA A 117 -8.32 3.05 -11.79
CA ALA A 117 -8.65 4.42 -11.39
C ALA A 117 -7.89 4.84 -10.13
N ALA A 118 -7.87 3.98 -9.10
CA ALA A 118 -7.13 4.27 -7.88
C ALA A 118 -5.61 4.38 -8.13
N ARG A 119 -5.07 3.49 -8.97
CA ARG A 119 -3.68 3.54 -9.40
C ARG A 119 -3.35 4.82 -10.19
N ALA A 120 -4.23 5.22 -11.11
CA ALA A 120 -4.05 6.42 -11.91
C ALA A 120 -4.07 7.68 -11.03
N PHE A 121 -5.01 7.77 -10.09
CA PHE A 121 -5.11 8.90 -9.17
C PHE A 121 -3.86 9.04 -8.29
N LEU A 122 -3.34 7.93 -7.76
CA LEU A 122 -2.08 7.89 -7.01
C LEU A 122 -0.89 8.40 -7.84
N LEU A 123 -0.72 7.85 -9.05
CA LEU A 123 0.39 8.25 -9.91
C LEU A 123 0.30 9.69 -10.39
N GLN A 124 -0.90 10.15 -10.74
CA GLN A 124 -1.12 11.53 -11.17
C GLN A 124 -0.78 12.49 -10.04
N SER A 125 -1.26 12.21 -8.83
CA SER A 125 -0.96 13.02 -7.64
C SER A 125 0.55 13.08 -7.35
N MET A 126 1.25 11.96 -7.53
CA MET A 126 2.71 11.92 -7.38
C MET A 126 3.43 12.67 -8.51
N ALA A 127 2.94 12.57 -9.75
CA ALA A 127 3.50 13.30 -10.88
C ALA A 127 3.36 14.83 -10.72
N ASP A 128 2.22 15.29 -10.19
CA ASP A 128 1.99 16.70 -9.90
C ASP A 128 2.91 17.22 -8.79
N ILE A 129 3.11 16.44 -7.73
CA ILE A 129 4.11 16.73 -6.69
C ILE A 129 5.51 16.80 -7.31
N TRP A 130 5.89 15.80 -8.11
CA TRP A 130 7.21 15.74 -8.72
C TRP A 130 7.49 16.94 -9.63
N LYS A 131 6.50 17.36 -10.41
CA LYS A 131 6.60 18.55 -11.27
C LYS A 131 6.91 19.81 -10.47
N ASP A 132 6.22 20.03 -9.35
CA ASP A 132 6.46 21.18 -8.47
C ASP A 132 7.87 21.11 -7.84
N LEU A 133 8.29 19.93 -7.40
CA LEU A 133 9.63 19.74 -6.80
C LEU A 133 10.76 20.01 -7.80
N VAL A 134 10.63 19.54 -9.04
CA VAL A 134 11.61 19.80 -10.12
C VAL A 134 11.65 21.29 -10.49
N ALA A 135 10.52 21.99 -10.40
CA ALA A 135 10.45 23.44 -10.59
C ALA A 135 11.04 24.23 -9.40
N GLY A 136 11.48 23.57 -8.34
CA GLY A 136 12.10 24.18 -7.17
C GLY A 136 11.11 24.57 -6.06
N HIS A 137 9.82 24.23 -6.21
CA HIS A 137 8.80 24.48 -5.18
C HIS A 137 8.83 23.42 -4.07
N SER A 138 8.16 23.73 -2.95
CA SER A 138 7.92 22.80 -1.85
C SER A 138 6.54 22.14 -1.96
N ILE A 139 6.38 20.96 -1.38
CA ILE A 139 5.09 20.26 -1.35
C ILE A 139 4.09 21.06 -0.52
N ARG A 140 2.95 21.40 -1.13
CA ARG A 140 1.86 22.12 -0.46
C ARG A 140 1.03 21.19 0.42
N VAL A 141 0.38 21.74 1.45
CA VAL A 141 -0.56 20.99 2.30
C VAL A 141 -1.65 20.30 1.48
N ALA A 142 -2.23 21.01 0.50
CA ALA A 142 -3.23 20.43 -0.39
C ALA A 142 -2.71 19.20 -1.16
N GLN A 143 -1.44 19.20 -1.55
CA GLN A 143 -0.82 18.05 -2.23
C GLN A 143 -0.64 16.88 -1.27
N ARG A 144 -0.14 17.13 -0.05
CA ARG A 144 -0.01 16.13 1.03
C ARG A 144 -1.34 15.42 1.31
N VAL A 145 -2.39 16.20 1.55
CA VAL A 145 -3.77 15.70 1.73
C VAL A 145 -4.22 14.85 0.54
N THR A 146 -4.01 15.34 -0.68
CA THR A 146 -4.40 14.62 -1.91
C THR A 146 -3.68 13.28 -2.04
N ILE A 147 -2.35 13.24 -1.86
CA ILE A 147 -1.58 12.01 -2.02
C ILE A 147 -1.88 11.01 -0.89
N ARG A 148 -2.17 11.48 0.33
CA ARG A 148 -2.61 10.61 1.44
C ARG A 148 -3.95 9.96 1.15
N MET A 149 -4.92 10.74 0.68
CA MET A 149 -6.22 10.24 0.27
C MET A 149 -6.07 9.21 -0.87
N ALA A 150 -5.26 9.52 -1.89
CA ALA A 150 -5.02 8.64 -3.03
C ALA A 150 -4.35 7.32 -2.60
N ALA A 151 -3.33 7.38 -1.75
CA ALA A 151 -2.61 6.19 -1.26
C ALA A 151 -3.52 5.28 -0.43
N THR A 152 -4.26 5.85 0.52
CA THR A 152 -5.20 5.09 1.36
C THR A 152 -6.29 4.45 0.49
N HIS A 153 -6.86 5.22 -0.45
CA HIS A 153 -7.87 4.71 -1.38
C HIS A 153 -7.34 3.56 -2.26
N ALA A 154 -6.12 3.70 -2.79
CA ALA A 154 -5.49 2.66 -3.61
C ALA A 154 -5.25 1.35 -2.84
N ILE A 155 -4.85 1.42 -1.56
CA ILE A 155 -4.70 0.24 -0.71
C ILE A 155 -6.05 -0.49 -0.56
N HIS A 156 -7.13 0.23 -0.29
CA HIS A 156 -8.45 -0.37 -0.10
C HIS A 156 -9.08 -0.87 -1.41
N LYS A 157 -8.92 -0.16 -2.53
CA LYS A 157 -9.36 -0.67 -3.85
C LYS A 157 -8.56 -1.88 -4.31
N ALA A 158 -7.28 -1.96 -3.96
CA ALA A 158 -6.49 -3.17 -4.15
C ALA A 158 -7.04 -4.34 -3.33
N ARG A 159 -7.36 -4.14 -2.05
CA ARG A 159 -8.02 -5.16 -1.22
C ARG A 159 -9.34 -5.64 -1.82
N GLU A 160 -10.23 -4.73 -2.21
CA GLU A 160 -11.52 -5.08 -2.82
C GLU A 160 -11.35 -5.94 -4.09
N ALA A 161 -10.37 -5.62 -4.93
CA ALA A 161 -10.07 -6.40 -6.13
C ALA A 161 -9.56 -7.82 -5.81
N VAL A 162 -8.73 -7.96 -4.78
CA VAL A 162 -8.27 -9.28 -4.30
C VAL A 162 -9.43 -10.06 -3.68
N ASP A 163 -10.28 -9.42 -2.88
CA ASP A 163 -11.47 -10.04 -2.28
C ASP A 163 -12.41 -10.55 -3.37
N PHE A 164 -12.63 -9.79 -4.44
CA PHE A 164 -13.38 -10.24 -5.61
C PHE A 164 -12.74 -11.50 -6.24
N ALA A 165 -11.43 -11.45 -6.54
CA ALA A 165 -10.70 -12.56 -7.15
C ALA A 165 -10.75 -13.84 -6.31
N TYR A 166 -10.48 -13.71 -5.00
CA TYR A 166 -10.46 -14.81 -4.04
C TYR A 166 -11.84 -15.47 -3.89
N ASN A 167 -12.88 -14.66 -3.65
CA ASN A 167 -14.24 -15.17 -3.47
C ASN A 167 -14.79 -15.82 -4.75
N THR A 168 -14.53 -15.21 -5.91
CA THR A 168 -15.07 -15.69 -7.19
C THR A 168 -14.34 -16.93 -7.69
N ALA A 169 -13.06 -17.10 -7.36
CA ALA A 169 -12.33 -18.33 -7.62
C ALA A 169 -12.84 -19.53 -6.82
N GLY A 170 -13.56 -19.32 -5.71
CA GLY A 170 -14.15 -20.38 -4.88
C GLY A 170 -13.11 -21.35 -4.31
N ALA A 171 -13.50 -22.61 -4.09
CA ALA A 171 -12.70 -23.61 -3.36
C ALA A 171 -11.29 -23.90 -3.92
N THR A 172 -10.93 -23.46 -5.13
CA THR A 172 -9.54 -23.60 -5.61
C THR A 172 -8.61 -22.59 -4.95
N ALA A 173 -9.15 -21.43 -4.54
CA ALA A 173 -8.36 -20.34 -3.99
C ALA A 173 -7.81 -20.64 -2.59
N ILE A 174 -8.37 -21.60 -1.86
CA ILE A 174 -7.99 -21.88 -0.45
C ILE A 174 -6.81 -22.84 -0.31
N PHE A 175 -6.40 -23.54 -1.38
CA PHE A 175 -5.34 -24.52 -1.28
C PHE A 175 -3.99 -23.85 -1.10
N GLU A 176 -3.22 -24.34 -0.13
CA GLU A 176 -1.84 -23.92 0.07
C GLU A 176 -1.04 -24.10 -1.22
N GLY A 177 -0.29 -23.06 -1.60
CA GLY A 177 0.46 -23.01 -2.86
C GLY A 177 -0.34 -22.43 -4.04
N HIS A 178 -1.67 -22.30 -3.95
CA HIS A 178 -2.42 -21.52 -4.92
C HIS A 178 -2.09 -20.02 -4.76
N PRO A 179 -1.75 -19.27 -5.82
CA PRO A 179 -1.35 -17.87 -5.66
C PRO A 179 -2.38 -17.00 -4.93
N LEU A 180 -3.68 -17.22 -5.16
CA LEU A 180 -4.76 -16.39 -4.59
C LEU A 180 -4.80 -16.38 -3.05
N GLU A 181 -4.57 -17.49 -2.34
CA GLU A 181 -4.61 -17.44 -0.87
C GLU A 181 -3.48 -16.57 -0.31
N ARG A 182 -2.29 -16.65 -0.92
CA ARG A 182 -1.17 -15.78 -0.52
C ARG A 182 -1.49 -14.31 -0.77
N ARG A 183 -2.02 -13.96 -1.95
CA ARG A 183 -2.38 -12.56 -2.25
C ARG A 183 -3.46 -12.04 -1.31
N PHE A 184 -4.44 -12.87 -0.98
CA PHE A 184 -5.47 -12.57 0.01
C PHE A 184 -4.84 -12.27 1.38
N ARG A 185 -4.03 -13.18 1.93
CA ARG A 185 -3.38 -12.95 3.24
C ARG A 185 -2.49 -11.71 3.22
N ASP A 186 -1.69 -11.54 2.17
CA ASP A 186 -0.76 -10.41 2.03
C ASP A 186 -1.51 -9.07 1.97
N ILE A 187 -2.56 -8.92 1.16
CA ILE A 187 -3.28 -7.64 1.05
C ILE A 187 -4.01 -7.26 2.34
N HIS A 188 -4.63 -8.22 3.03
CA HIS A 188 -5.30 -7.96 4.31
C HIS A 188 -4.31 -7.60 5.42
N THR A 189 -3.07 -8.07 5.31
CA THR A 189 -1.99 -7.64 6.21
C THR A 189 -1.49 -6.23 5.86
N VAL A 190 -1.37 -5.89 4.56
CA VAL A 190 -1.04 -4.52 4.11
C VAL A 190 -2.01 -3.49 4.70
N THR A 191 -3.32 -3.79 4.74
CA THR A 191 -4.32 -2.84 5.26
C THR A 191 -4.18 -2.56 6.76
N GLN A 192 -3.47 -3.40 7.53
CA GLN A 192 -3.26 -3.18 8.97
C GLN A 192 -2.12 -2.19 9.26
N GLN A 193 -1.26 -1.93 8.28
CA GLN A 193 -0.19 -0.96 8.44
C GLN A 193 -0.78 0.45 8.56
N LEU A 194 -0.09 1.35 9.27
CA LEU A 194 -0.43 2.77 9.41
C LEU A 194 -0.96 3.40 8.10
N GLN A 195 -0.32 3.16 6.96
CA GLN A 195 -0.67 3.70 5.64
C GLN A 195 -2.08 3.29 5.18
N GLY A 196 -2.58 2.15 5.64
CA GLY A 196 -3.91 1.62 5.31
C GLY A 196 -5.03 2.08 6.24
N ARG A 197 -4.75 2.88 7.29
CA ARG A 197 -5.78 3.29 8.25
C ARG A 197 -6.86 4.16 7.59
N LEU A 198 -8.11 3.79 7.78
CA LEU A 198 -9.25 4.55 7.23
C LEU A 198 -9.44 5.92 7.91
N SER A 199 -8.93 6.11 9.14
CA SER A 199 -8.96 7.39 9.84
C SER A 199 -8.24 8.51 9.09
N HIS A 200 -7.38 8.20 8.11
CA HIS A 200 -6.84 9.22 7.20
C HIS A 200 -7.93 9.99 6.44
N PHE A 201 -9.05 9.35 6.11
CA PHE A 201 -10.17 10.03 5.46
C PHE A 201 -10.88 11.02 6.38
N GLU A 202 -10.84 10.81 7.71
CA GLU A 202 -11.35 11.78 8.68
C GLU A 202 -10.50 13.05 8.66
N THR A 203 -9.16 12.92 8.74
CA THR A 203 -8.22 14.04 8.63
C THR A 203 -8.38 14.79 7.29
N VAL A 204 -8.46 14.05 6.19
CA VAL A 204 -8.64 14.63 4.85
C VAL A 204 -9.97 15.37 4.76
N GLY A 205 -11.07 14.76 5.21
CA GLY A 205 -12.40 15.35 5.20
C GLY A 205 -12.49 16.60 6.08
N ALA A 206 -11.92 16.57 7.27
CA ALA A 206 -11.85 17.72 8.17
C ALA A 206 -11.11 18.90 7.52
N TRP A 207 -9.94 18.65 6.91
CA TRP A 207 -9.20 19.68 6.18
C TRP A 207 -9.99 20.25 4.99
N MET A 208 -10.68 19.39 4.22
CA MET A 208 -11.51 19.83 3.09
C MET A 208 -12.67 20.73 3.52
N LEU A 209 -13.20 20.52 4.73
CA LEU A 209 -14.27 21.33 5.32
C LEU A 209 -13.73 22.60 6.02
N GLY A 210 -12.42 22.82 6.04
CA GLY A 210 -11.79 23.94 6.73
C GLY A 210 -11.79 23.81 8.27
N ALA A 211 -12.02 22.61 8.79
CA ALA A 211 -11.88 22.33 10.22
C ALA A 211 -10.41 22.18 10.62
N ASP A 212 -10.12 22.39 11.90
CA ASP A 212 -8.80 22.10 12.45
C ASP A 212 -8.54 20.60 12.42
N ALA A 213 -7.36 20.19 11.93
CA ALA A 213 -7.03 18.79 11.68
C ALA A 213 -5.55 18.53 11.97
N ASP A 214 -5.27 17.43 12.66
CA ASP A 214 -3.88 17.00 12.87
C ASP A 214 -3.29 16.47 11.56
N LEU A 215 -2.37 17.25 10.99
CA LEU A 215 -1.73 16.95 9.71
C LEU A 215 -0.46 16.10 9.83
N ALA A 216 -0.15 15.54 11.00
CA ALA A 216 1.09 14.78 11.22
C ALA A 216 1.26 13.58 10.27
N PHE A 217 0.14 12.96 9.86
CA PHE A 217 0.14 11.78 9.00
C PHE A 217 -0.38 12.01 7.57
N VAL A 218 -0.80 13.22 7.19
CA VAL A 218 -1.18 13.57 5.79
C VAL A 218 -0.01 14.14 5.01
#